data_AF-A0A6J4YAF7-F1
#
_entry.id   AF-A0A6J4YAF7-F1
#
_cell.length_a   1.000
_cell.length_b   1.000
_cell.length_c   1.000
_cell.angle_alpha   90.00
_cell.angle_beta   90.00
_cell.angle_gamma   90.00
#
_symmetry.space_group_name_H-M   'P 1'
#
loop_
_entity.id
_entity.type
_entity.pdbx_description
1 polymer ?
#
loop_
_entity_poly.entity_id
_entity_poly.type
_entity_poly.pdbx_seq_one_letter_code
_entity_poly.pdbx_strand_id
1 'polypeptide(L)'
;PVSGSFESDGPISAISLYRVLARLNYTPVFACAPPISKILSDRYKTYELSIDSWGKSRPAIKKALTDLNPSLIVSIERPGVAADGRYYNMNGQDITDFTAKFDLFFQDSQCPCIAFGDGGNEIGMGNVAKTLSQFDIIPSITPCDELVIASVSNWGVYGVMAALFDLINKDLFELIDPESTANYLAANGCIDGVTKRREASEDGFPIAISKAIIQQLRDLVFN
;
A
#
# COMPACT_ATOMS: atom_id res chain seq x y z
N PRO A 1 2.88 -10.17 -0.70
CA PRO A 1 2.72 -11.34 0.20
C PRO A 1 4.08 -12.01 0.37
N VAL A 2 4.44 -12.39 1.60
CA VAL A 2 5.79 -12.88 1.93
C VAL A 2 5.66 -14.13 2.80
N SER A 3 6.16 -15.26 2.31
CA SER A 3 6.24 -16.53 3.05
C SER A 3 4.91 -16.97 3.72
N GLY A 4 3.78 -16.83 3.00
CA GLY A 4 2.45 -17.15 3.53
C GLY A 4 1.86 -16.08 4.47
N SER A 5 2.49 -14.90 4.54
CA SER A 5 2.05 -13.74 5.32
C SER A 5 2.09 -12.46 4.45
N PHE A 6 2.18 -11.29 5.10
CA PHE A 6 2.25 -9.95 4.52
C PHE A 6 3.49 -9.21 5.02
N GLU A 7 3.97 -8.23 4.25
CA GLU A 7 5.15 -7.44 4.61
C GLU A 7 4.85 -6.16 5.38
N SER A 8 5.91 -5.51 5.87
CA SER A 8 5.84 -4.28 6.64
C SER A 8 5.73 -3.04 5.75
N ASP A 9 6.36 -3.05 4.58
CA ASP A 9 6.18 -1.98 3.61
C ASP A 9 4.77 -2.03 3.00
N GLY A 10 4.13 -0.86 2.94
CA GLY A 10 2.70 -0.69 2.68
C GLY A 10 1.86 -0.55 3.95
N PRO A 11 1.62 -1.61 4.75
CA PRO A 11 0.71 -1.58 5.88
C PRO A 11 1.01 -0.52 6.97
N ILE A 12 2.28 -0.23 7.26
CA ILE A 12 2.63 0.71 8.34
C ILE A 12 2.16 2.12 7.99
N SER A 13 2.45 2.60 6.78
CA SER A 13 2.01 3.91 6.35
C SER A 13 0.52 3.94 6.00
N ALA A 14 -0.05 2.85 5.49
CA ALA A 14 -1.49 2.73 5.22
C ALA A 14 -2.33 2.93 6.50
N ILE A 15 -1.88 2.40 7.64
CA ILE A 15 -2.50 2.64 8.96
C ILE A 15 -2.39 4.11 9.37
N SER A 16 -1.25 4.75 9.12
CA SER A 16 -1.07 6.17 9.41
C SER A 16 -2.00 7.03 8.56
N LEU A 17 -2.08 6.75 7.25
CA LEU A 17 -2.99 7.42 6.33
C LEU A 17 -4.46 7.22 6.71
N TYR A 18 -4.86 6.01 7.12
CA TYR A 18 -6.21 5.76 7.64
C TYR A 18 -6.54 6.68 8.82
N ARG A 19 -5.64 6.77 9.81
CA ARG A 19 -5.85 7.60 11.01
C ARG A 19 -5.99 9.09 10.66
N VAL A 20 -5.15 9.57 9.74
CA VAL A 20 -5.20 10.93 9.21
C VAL A 20 -6.52 11.21 8.51
N LEU A 21 -6.92 10.36 7.57
CA LEU A 21 -8.16 10.53 6.82
C LEU A 21 -9.38 10.48 7.74
N ALA A 22 -9.40 9.57 8.73
CA ALA A 22 -10.44 9.52 9.74
C ALA A 22 -10.49 10.78 10.61
N ARG A 23 -9.32 11.34 11.01
CA ARG A 23 -9.25 12.62 11.74
C ARG A 23 -9.81 13.78 10.91
N LEU A 24 -9.66 13.71 9.59
CA LEU A 24 -10.21 14.68 8.64
C LEU A 24 -11.68 14.41 8.26
N ASN A 25 -12.37 13.52 8.99
CA ASN A 25 -13.77 13.13 8.80
C ASN A 25 -14.08 12.40 7.49
N TYR A 26 -13.07 11.80 6.85
CA TYR A 26 -13.30 10.82 5.78
C TYR A 26 -13.60 9.44 6.37
N THR A 27 -14.09 8.53 5.52
CA THR A 27 -14.43 7.15 5.89
C THR A 27 -13.51 6.14 5.20
N PRO A 28 -12.22 6.06 5.58
CA PRO A 28 -11.28 5.13 4.96
C PRO A 28 -11.69 3.68 5.21
N VAL A 29 -11.36 2.80 4.26
CA VAL A 29 -11.60 1.36 4.32
C VAL A 29 -10.38 0.63 3.79
N PHE A 30 -9.87 -0.34 4.54
CA PHE A 30 -8.84 -1.24 4.03
C PHE A 30 -9.47 -2.33 3.17
N ALA A 31 -9.25 -2.28 1.86
CA ALA A 31 -9.60 -3.35 0.93
C ALA A 31 -8.38 -4.25 0.72
N CYS A 32 -8.30 -5.35 1.46
CA CYS A 32 -7.13 -6.25 1.44
C CYS A 32 -7.52 -7.71 1.68
N ALA A 33 -6.64 -8.62 1.30
CA ALA A 33 -6.84 -10.07 1.48
C ALA A 33 -6.43 -10.52 2.90
N PRO A 34 -6.87 -11.70 3.36
CA PRO A 34 -6.32 -12.30 4.57
C PRO A 34 -4.82 -12.64 4.40
N PRO A 35 -4.03 -12.67 5.49
CA PRO A 35 -4.49 -12.53 6.88
C PRO A 35 -4.64 -11.08 7.35
N ILE A 36 -4.07 -10.09 6.65
CA ILE A 36 -4.03 -8.69 7.11
C ILE A 36 -5.42 -8.07 7.27
N SER A 37 -6.39 -8.40 6.40
CA SER A 37 -7.79 -7.96 6.54
C SER A 37 -8.38 -8.30 7.92
N LYS A 38 -8.11 -9.52 8.41
CA LYS A 38 -8.61 -10.02 9.69
C LYS A 38 -7.89 -9.38 10.88
N ILE A 39 -6.59 -9.13 10.72
CA ILE A 39 -5.79 -8.45 11.74
C ILE A 39 -6.24 -6.98 11.89
N LEU A 40 -6.62 -6.34 10.79
CA LEU A 40 -7.05 -4.94 10.82
C LEU A 40 -8.52 -4.76 11.22
N SER A 41 -9.39 -5.76 10.99
CA SER A 41 -10.82 -5.64 11.25
C SER A 41 -11.18 -5.38 12.72
N ASP A 42 -10.29 -5.72 13.65
CA ASP A 42 -10.48 -5.46 15.08
C ASP A 42 -10.44 -3.96 15.43
N ARG A 43 -9.81 -3.14 14.59
CA ARG A 43 -9.53 -1.72 14.88
C ARG A 43 -9.95 -0.76 13.77
N TYR A 44 -10.16 -1.28 12.56
CA TYR A 44 -10.37 -0.47 11.37
C TYR A 44 -11.51 -1.06 10.53
N LYS A 45 -12.13 -0.21 9.71
CA LYS A 45 -13.09 -0.68 8.72
C LYS A 45 -12.35 -1.40 7.60
N THR A 46 -12.72 -2.65 7.36
CA THR A 46 -12.09 -3.50 6.35
C THR A 46 -13.12 -4.03 5.36
N TYR A 47 -12.70 -4.20 4.11
CA TYR A 47 -13.38 -5.00 3.09
C TYR A 47 -12.45 -6.14 2.71
N GLU A 48 -12.76 -7.36 3.17
CA GLU A 48 -11.92 -8.53 2.89
C GLU A 48 -12.04 -8.95 1.43
N LEU A 49 -10.89 -9.02 0.74
CA LEU A 49 -10.79 -9.49 -0.63
C LEU A 49 -10.44 -10.98 -0.66
N SER A 50 -11.23 -11.76 -1.39
CA SER A 50 -10.90 -13.16 -1.67
C SER A 50 -9.69 -13.25 -2.62
N ILE A 51 -8.83 -14.24 -2.36
CA ILE A 51 -7.78 -14.64 -3.30
C ILE A 51 -8.41 -15.67 -4.25
N ASP A 52 -8.86 -15.19 -5.40
CA ASP A 52 -9.65 -15.94 -6.36
C ASP A 52 -9.14 -15.70 -7.80
N SER A 53 -9.64 -16.51 -8.74
CA SER A 53 -9.38 -16.29 -10.16
C SER A 53 -10.04 -15.01 -10.67
N TRP A 54 -9.48 -14.43 -11.74
CA TRP A 54 -10.01 -13.24 -12.41
C TRP A 54 -11.52 -13.30 -12.67
N GLY A 55 -12.03 -14.43 -13.15
CA GLY A 55 -13.45 -14.61 -13.45
C GLY A 55 -14.37 -14.49 -12.23
N LYS A 56 -13.90 -14.92 -11.04
CA LYS A 56 -14.63 -14.79 -9.78
C LYS A 56 -14.44 -13.41 -9.15
N SER A 57 -13.25 -12.83 -9.25
CA SER A 57 -12.94 -11.52 -8.64
C SER A 57 -13.68 -10.36 -9.33
N ARG A 58 -13.85 -10.39 -10.67
CA ARG A 58 -14.54 -9.33 -11.43
C ARG A 58 -15.93 -8.96 -10.90
N PRO A 59 -16.91 -9.90 -10.81
CA PRO A 59 -18.23 -9.55 -10.30
C PRO A 59 -18.20 -9.13 -8.83
N ALA A 60 -17.32 -9.72 -8.01
CA ALA A 60 -17.19 -9.36 -6.59
C ALA A 60 -16.68 -7.92 -6.43
N ILE A 61 -15.66 -7.52 -7.19
CA ILE A 61 -15.07 -6.17 -7.10
C ILE A 61 -16.01 -5.12 -7.70
N LYS A 62 -16.72 -5.42 -8.79
CA LYS A 62 -17.76 -4.53 -9.31
C LYS A 62 -18.85 -4.25 -8.27
N LYS A 63 -19.26 -5.28 -7.52
CA LYS A 63 -20.17 -5.12 -6.39
C LYS A 63 -19.52 -4.31 -5.26
N ALA A 64 -18.27 -4.58 -4.93
CA ALA A 64 -17.52 -3.82 -3.91
C ALA A 64 -17.45 -2.33 -4.22
N LEU A 65 -17.13 -1.96 -5.46
CA LEU A 65 -17.10 -0.57 -5.92
C LEU A 65 -18.48 0.10 -5.78
N THR A 66 -19.56 -0.62 -6.06
CA THR A 66 -20.94 -0.12 -5.89
C THR A 66 -21.29 0.09 -4.42
N ASP A 67 -20.98 -0.90 -3.57
CA ASP A 67 -21.34 -0.89 -2.15
C ASP A 67 -20.49 0.12 -1.35
N LEU A 68 -19.19 0.22 -1.67
CA LEU A 68 -18.25 1.13 -1.00
C LEU A 68 -18.34 2.55 -1.55
N ASN A 69 -18.66 2.70 -2.83
CA ASN A 69 -18.75 3.98 -3.55
C ASN A 69 -17.58 4.94 -3.22
N PRO A 70 -16.32 4.53 -3.46
CA PRO A 70 -15.16 5.30 -3.05
C PRO A 70 -15.01 6.60 -3.85
N SER A 71 -14.63 7.69 -3.18
CA SER A 71 -14.26 8.95 -3.83
C SER A 71 -12.77 9.04 -4.21
N LEU A 72 -11.96 8.10 -3.72
CA LEU A 72 -10.53 7.98 -3.95
C LEU A 72 -10.12 6.52 -3.69
N ILE A 73 -9.25 5.97 -4.52
CA ILE A 73 -8.64 4.67 -4.31
C ILE A 73 -7.13 4.86 -4.17
N VAL A 74 -6.54 4.22 -3.16
CA VAL A 74 -5.10 4.29 -2.90
C VAL A 74 -4.53 2.88 -2.84
N SER A 75 -3.43 2.66 -3.57
CA SER A 75 -2.62 1.45 -3.50
C SER A 75 -1.26 1.78 -2.90
N ILE A 76 -0.80 1.00 -1.93
CA ILE A 76 0.51 1.18 -1.30
C ILE A 76 1.18 -0.18 -1.26
N GLU A 77 2.33 -0.33 -1.92
CA GLU A 77 3.13 -1.56 -1.95
C GLU A 77 2.29 -2.81 -2.32
N ARG A 78 1.45 -2.66 -3.34
CA ARG A 78 0.52 -3.71 -3.75
C ARG A 78 0.96 -4.30 -5.07
N PRO A 79 1.25 -5.61 -5.16
CA PRO A 79 1.58 -6.24 -6.44
C PRO A 79 0.51 -5.99 -7.49
N GLY A 80 0.94 -5.54 -8.67
CA GLY A 80 0.09 -5.32 -9.83
C GLY A 80 0.24 -6.42 -10.87
N VAL A 81 -0.78 -6.56 -11.71
CA VAL A 81 -0.79 -7.57 -12.76
C VAL A 81 0.26 -7.23 -13.84
N ALA A 82 1.03 -8.24 -14.26
CA ALA A 82 1.95 -8.15 -15.38
C ALA A 82 1.25 -8.42 -16.73
N ALA A 83 1.96 -8.20 -17.84
CA ALA A 83 1.40 -8.32 -19.19
C ALA A 83 0.79 -9.72 -19.52
N ASP A 84 1.24 -10.77 -18.83
CA ASP A 84 0.75 -12.14 -19.01
C ASP A 84 -0.44 -12.50 -18.08
N GLY A 85 -0.95 -11.54 -17.31
CA GLY A 85 -2.09 -11.73 -16.41
C GLY A 85 -1.75 -12.31 -15.03
N ARG A 86 -0.45 -12.44 -14.71
CA ARG A 86 0.07 -12.95 -13.43
C ARG A 86 0.63 -11.85 -12.54
N TYR A 87 1.01 -12.22 -11.33
CA TYR A 87 1.64 -11.34 -10.34
C TYR A 87 3.01 -11.89 -9.97
N TYR A 88 4.02 -11.04 -9.89
CA TYR A 88 5.39 -11.43 -9.58
C TYR A 88 5.93 -10.63 -8.40
N ASN A 89 6.80 -11.25 -7.60
CA ASN A 89 7.62 -10.52 -6.63
C ASN A 89 8.94 -10.04 -7.26
N MET A 90 9.75 -9.31 -6.49
CA MET A 90 11.05 -8.79 -6.96
C MET A 90 12.07 -9.86 -7.37
N ASN A 91 11.86 -11.14 -7.03
CA ASN A 91 12.68 -12.26 -7.49
C ASN A 91 12.11 -12.95 -8.75
N GLY A 92 11.08 -12.37 -9.38
CA GLY A 92 10.40 -12.96 -10.54
C GLY A 92 9.56 -14.20 -10.23
N GLN A 93 9.25 -14.46 -8.96
CA GLN A 93 8.43 -15.61 -8.57
C GLN A 93 6.95 -15.29 -8.74
N ASP A 94 6.20 -16.20 -9.37
CA ASP A 94 4.75 -16.09 -9.54
C ASP A 94 4.05 -16.20 -8.17
N ILE A 95 3.33 -15.14 -7.79
CA ILE A 95 2.54 -15.01 -6.55
C ILE A 95 1.04 -14.86 -6.84
N THR A 96 0.59 -15.23 -8.05
CA THR A 96 -0.79 -15.06 -8.53
C THR A 96 -1.80 -15.73 -7.61
N ASP A 97 -1.49 -16.95 -7.14
CA ASP A 97 -2.37 -17.75 -6.28
C ASP A 97 -2.45 -17.22 -4.84
N PHE A 98 -1.64 -16.22 -4.49
CA PHE A 98 -1.61 -15.57 -3.18
C PHE A 98 -2.02 -14.09 -3.23
N THR A 99 -2.44 -13.61 -4.40
CA THR A 99 -2.68 -12.18 -4.63
C THR A 99 -4.12 -11.95 -5.07
N ALA A 100 -4.91 -11.30 -4.21
CA ALA A 100 -6.22 -10.79 -4.59
C ALA A 100 -6.11 -9.73 -5.70
N LYS A 101 -7.04 -9.76 -6.67
CA LYS A 101 -7.02 -8.99 -7.92
C LYS A 101 -7.42 -7.52 -7.74
N PHE A 102 -6.66 -6.79 -6.92
CA PHE A 102 -6.97 -5.41 -6.55
C PHE A 102 -6.88 -4.43 -7.72
N ASP A 103 -6.14 -4.77 -8.78
CA ASP A 103 -6.08 -4.00 -10.04
C ASP A 103 -7.47 -3.67 -10.60
N LEU A 104 -8.46 -4.54 -10.36
CA LEU A 104 -9.84 -4.32 -10.78
C LEU A 104 -10.48 -3.07 -10.15
N PHE A 105 -10.05 -2.66 -8.94
CA PHE A 105 -10.47 -1.39 -8.36
C PHE A 105 -9.95 -0.19 -9.17
N PHE A 106 -8.72 -0.27 -9.69
CA PHE A 106 -8.12 0.77 -10.51
C PHE A 106 -8.72 0.78 -11.93
N GLN A 107 -9.04 -0.39 -12.48
CA GLN A 107 -9.60 -0.54 -13.83
C GLN A 107 -11.08 -0.15 -13.90
N ASP A 108 -11.88 -0.53 -12.91
CA ASP A 108 -13.35 -0.44 -12.98
C ASP A 108 -13.93 0.75 -12.20
N SER A 109 -13.12 1.48 -11.42
CA SER A 109 -13.59 2.68 -10.70
C SER A 109 -13.73 3.89 -11.61
N GLN A 110 -14.38 4.94 -11.11
CA GLN A 110 -14.56 6.22 -11.78
C GLN A 110 -13.98 7.39 -10.96
N CYS A 111 -13.31 7.07 -9.86
CA CYS A 111 -12.72 8.06 -8.97
C CYS A 111 -11.19 8.05 -9.12
N PRO A 112 -10.52 9.13 -8.68
CA PRO A 112 -9.07 9.19 -8.74
C PRO A 112 -8.39 8.01 -8.04
N CYS A 113 -7.29 7.57 -8.62
CA CYS A 113 -6.47 6.45 -8.17
C CYS A 113 -5.02 6.90 -7.94
N ILE A 114 -4.55 6.79 -6.71
CA ILE A 114 -3.15 7.09 -6.33
C ILE A 114 -2.44 5.78 -6.02
N ALA A 115 -1.22 5.61 -6.51
CA ALA A 115 -0.39 4.46 -6.19
C ALA A 115 0.98 4.85 -5.64
N PHE A 116 1.46 4.04 -4.70
CA PHE A 116 2.80 4.10 -4.12
C PHE A 116 3.49 2.75 -4.35
N GLY A 117 4.71 2.80 -4.86
CA GLY A 117 5.55 1.63 -5.11
C GLY A 117 7.03 2.02 -5.15
N ASP A 118 7.91 1.03 -5.01
CA ASP A 118 9.36 1.22 -5.05
C ASP A 118 10.10 0.20 -5.95
N GLY A 119 9.47 -0.94 -6.29
CA GLY A 119 10.10 -2.04 -7.01
C GLY A 119 9.78 -2.13 -8.50
N GLY A 120 8.65 -1.60 -8.96
CA GLY A 120 8.22 -1.63 -10.36
C GLY A 120 7.17 -2.71 -10.68
N ASN A 121 6.96 -3.67 -9.79
CA ASN A 121 5.94 -4.72 -9.91
C ASN A 121 4.63 -4.37 -9.18
N GLU A 122 4.50 -3.16 -8.63
CA GLU A 122 3.32 -2.69 -7.91
C GLU A 122 2.28 -2.06 -8.84
N ILE A 123 1.02 -2.03 -8.40
CA ILE A 123 -0.04 -1.24 -9.04
C ILE A 123 0.43 0.21 -9.19
N GLY A 124 0.14 0.83 -10.35
CA GLY A 124 0.56 2.19 -10.70
C GLY A 124 1.84 2.26 -11.51
N MET A 125 2.74 1.28 -11.36
CA MET A 125 4.01 1.23 -12.10
C MET A 125 3.84 1.08 -13.62
N GLY A 126 2.63 0.74 -14.09
CA GLY A 126 2.27 0.83 -15.51
C GLY A 126 2.51 2.22 -16.11
N ASN A 127 2.45 3.30 -15.31
CA ASN A 127 2.72 4.67 -15.76
C ASN A 127 4.18 4.87 -16.23
N VAL A 128 5.12 4.05 -15.73
CA VAL A 128 6.56 4.15 -16.02
C VAL A 128 7.10 2.91 -16.73
N ALA A 129 6.23 2.12 -17.40
CA ALA A 129 6.59 0.88 -18.08
C ALA A 129 7.78 1.01 -19.05
N LYS A 130 7.91 2.16 -19.74
CA LYS A 130 9.04 2.43 -20.65
C LYS A 130 10.39 2.54 -19.92
N THR A 131 10.39 3.07 -18.70
CA THR A 131 11.60 3.17 -17.87
C THR A 131 11.90 1.80 -17.27
N LEU A 132 10.87 1.09 -16.79
CA LEU A 132 11.01 -0.23 -16.19
C LEU A 132 11.54 -1.30 -17.16
N SER A 133 11.27 -1.18 -18.46
CA SER A 133 11.80 -2.11 -19.47
C SER A 133 13.33 -2.11 -19.61
N GLN A 134 14.02 -1.18 -18.94
CA GLN A 134 15.49 -1.10 -18.89
C GLN A 134 16.08 -1.91 -17.73
N PHE A 135 15.25 -2.41 -16.83
CA PHE A 135 15.65 -3.15 -15.63
C PHE A 135 15.24 -4.61 -15.72
N ASP A 136 15.92 -5.47 -14.97
CA ASP A 136 15.61 -6.90 -14.88
C ASP A 136 14.47 -7.16 -13.87
N ILE A 137 13.29 -6.62 -14.19
CA ILE A 137 12.08 -6.70 -13.37
C ILE A 137 10.92 -7.11 -14.29
N ILE A 138 9.95 -7.86 -13.77
CA ILE A 138 8.68 -8.10 -14.45
C ILE A 138 7.69 -7.02 -13.99
N PRO A 139 7.45 -5.96 -14.79
CA PRO A 139 6.70 -4.82 -14.32
C PRO A 139 5.20 -5.11 -14.28
N SER A 140 4.53 -4.44 -13.35
CA SER A 140 3.08 -4.28 -13.40
C SER A 140 2.69 -3.42 -14.61
N ILE A 141 1.57 -3.77 -15.25
CA ILE A 141 0.99 -3.00 -16.34
C ILE A 141 -0.20 -2.15 -15.89
N THR A 142 -0.59 -2.21 -14.62
CA THR A 142 -1.73 -1.45 -14.11
C THR A 142 -1.33 0.02 -13.91
N PRO A 143 -1.95 0.97 -14.63
CA PRO A 143 -1.70 2.39 -14.45
C PRO A 143 -2.48 2.96 -13.26
N CYS A 144 -2.20 4.22 -12.93
CA CYS A 144 -2.97 5.03 -11.98
C CYS A 144 -3.00 6.49 -12.42
N ASP A 145 -3.82 7.32 -11.78
CA ASP A 145 -3.85 8.76 -12.10
C ASP A 145 -2.59 9.46 -11.59
N GLU A 146 -2.20 9.18 -10.34
CA GLU A 146 -1.00 9.74 -9.72
C GLU A 146 -0.12 8.62 -9.15
N LEU A 147 1.15 8.60 -9.55
CA LEU A 147 2.14 7.63 -9.10
C LEU A 147 3.18 8.32 -8.22
N VAL A 148 3.42 7.78 -7.03
CA VAL A 148 4.47 8.21 -6.12
C VAL A 148 5.49 7.09 -6.00
N ILE A 149 6.71 7.36 -6.48
CA ILE A 149 7.86 6.44 -6.35
C ILE A 149 8.75 6.94 -5.23
N ALA A 150 9.13 6.04 -4.32
CA ALA A 150 10.06 6.31 -3.22
C ALA A 150 11.03 5.14 -3.05
N SER A 151 12.02 5.27 -2.16
CA SER A 151 12.93 4.15 -1.84
C SER A 151 12.30 3.06 -0.97
N VAL A 152 11.20 3.39 -0.30
CA VAL A 152 10.33 2.53 0.50
C VAL A 152 8.93 3.12 0.32
N SER A 153 7.92 2.34 -0.06
CA SER A 153 6.58 2.87 -0.36
C SER A 153 5.98 3.64 0.83
N ASN A 154 6.22 3.17 2.05
CA ASN A 154 5.80 3.85 3.28
C ASN A 154 6.36 5.28 3.38
N TRP A 155 7.59 5.52 2.95
CA TRP A 155 8.21 6.85 2.98
C TRP A 155 7.55 7.80 1.98
N GLY A 156 7.16 7.29 0.81
CA GLY A 156 6.37 8.05 -0.16
C GLY A 156 5.04 8.53 0.43
N VAL A 157 4.35 7.66 1.17
CA VAL A 157 3.10 8.02 1.85
C VAL A 157 3.32 9.08 2.94
N TYR A 158 4.40 9.00 3.71
CA TYR A 158 4.75 10.05 4.67
C TYR A 158 4.99 11.40 3.99
N GLY A 159 5.67 11.41 2.84
CA GLY A 159 5.89 12.63 2.04
C GLY A 159 4.57 13.25 1.56
N VAL A 160 3.64 12.44 1.05
CA VAL A 160 2.32 12.93 0.63
C VAL A 160 1.49 13.44 1.81
N MET A 161 1.54 12.77 2.97
CA MET A 161 0.88 13.27 4.18
C MET A 161 1.48 14.60 4.64
N ALA A 162 2.81 14.77 4.59
CA ALA A 162 3.45 16.04 4.91
C ALA A 162 2.96 17.17 3.99
N ALA A 163 2.89 16.92 2.68
CA ALA A 163 2.34 17.88 1.72
C ALA A 163 0.85 18.19 1.97
N LEU A 164 0.06 17.17 2.35
CA LEU A 164 -1.34 17.37 2.73
C LEU A 164 -1.46 18.26 3.98
N PHE A 165 -0.62 18.03 5.00
CA PHE A 165 -0.64 18.77 6.25
C PHE A 165 -0.29 20.25 6.05
N ASP A 166 0.72 20.52 5.24
CA ASP A 166 1.08 21.86 4.79
C ASP A 166 -0.10 22.54 4.08
N LEU A 167 -0.67 21.85 3.08
CA LEU A 167 -1.76 22.36 2.25
C LEU A 167 -3.01 22.73 3.07
N ILE A 168 -3.35 21.96 4.10
CA ILE A 168 -4.49 22.23 4.97
C ILE A 168 -4.13 23.09 6.19
N ASN A 169 -2.85 23.46 6.34
CA ASN A 169 -2.27 24.16 7.48
C ASN A 169 -2.67 23.53 8.83
N LYS A 170 -2.47 22.20 8.95
CA LYS A 170 -2.70 21.44 10.19
C LYS A 170 -1.60 20.45 10.41
N ASP A 171 -0.85 20.63 11.49
CA ASP A 171 0.10 19.64 11.97
C ASP A 171 -0.67 18.44 12.54
N LEU A 172 -0.59 17.31 11.84
CA LEU A 172 -1.21 16.04 12.18
C LEU A 172 -0.18 14.90 12.30
N PHE A 173 1.11 15.25 12.44
CA PHE A 173 2.20 14.28 12.53
C PHE A 173 2.09 13.38 13.77
N GLU A 174 1.34 13.78 14.80
CA GLU A 174 1.09 12.96 15.98
C GLU A 174 0.27 11.69 15.67
N LEU A 175 -0.38 11.61 14.51
CA LEU A 175 -1.11 10.42 14.06
C LEU A 175 -0.23 9.38 13.38
N ILE A 176 1.01 9.76 13.03
CA ILE A 176 1.99 8.90 12.35
C ILE A 176 2.90 8.29 13.42
N ASP A 177 2.59 7.05 13.80
CA ASP A 177 3.38 6.27 14.75
C ASP A 177 3.86 4.96 14.09
N PRO A 178 4.99 5.02 13.34
CA PRO A 178 5.48 3.86 12.62
C PRO A 178 5.99 2.76 13.55
N GLU A 179 6.52 3.11 14.72
CA GLU A 179 7.11 2.14 15.67
C GLU A 179 6.05 1.28 16.34
N SER A 180 5.01 1.90 16.93
CA SER A 180 3.92 1.12 17.52
C SER A 180 3.17 0.30 16.47
N THR A 181 3.06 0.84 15.25
CA THR A 181 2.39 0.15 14.14
C THR A 181 3.21 -1.04 13.64
N ALA A 182 4.52 -0.88 13.43
CA ALA A 182 5.42 -1.97 13.04
C ALA A 182 5.44 -3.08 14.11
N ASN A 183 5.54 -2.72 15.39
CA ASN A 183 5.49 -3.66 16.51
C ASN A 183 4.17 -4.44 16.54
N TYR A 184 3.03 -3.76 16.35
CA TYR A 184 1.72 -4.40 16.27
C TYR A 184 1.64 -5.40 15.10
N LEU A 185 2.07 -4.99 13.91
CA LEU A 185 2.03 -5.85 12.73
C LEU A 185 2.97 -7.05 12.87
N ALA A 186 4.21 -6.85 13.34
CA ALA A 186 5.18 -7.92 13.58
C ALA A 186 4.66 -8.96 14.59
N ALA A 187 4.02 -8.50 15.67
CA ALA A 187 3.37 -9.38 16.65
C ALA A 187 2.21 -10.19 16.05
N ASN A 188 1.61 -9.72 14.96
CA ASN A 188 0.53 -10.38 14.23
C ASN A 188 0.99 -11.07 12.93
N GLY A 189 2.28 -11.37 12.82
CA GLY A 189 2.82 -12.21 11.75
C GLY A 189 3.34 -11.47 10.53
N CYS A 190 3.41 -10.13 10.56
CA CYS A 190 4.12 -9.34 9.56
C CYS A 190 5.62 -9.74 9.52
N ILE A 191 6.18 -9.78 8.32
CA ILE A 191 7.58 -10.14 8.06
C ILE A 191 8.19 -9.05 7.20
N ASP A 192 9.38 -8.59 7.54
CA ASP A 192 10.09 -7.63 6.69
C ASP A 192 10.46 -8.25 5.33
N GLY A 193 10.17 -7.49 4.26
CA GLY A 193 10.30 -7.93 2.88
C GLY A 193 11.72 -8.29 2.46
N VAL A 194 12.74 -7.72 3.10
CA VAL A 194 14.15 -7.91 2.73
C VAL A 194 14.86 -8.85 3.69
N THR A 195 14.78 -8.60 5.00
CA THR A 195 15.45 -9.40 6.03
C THR A 195 14.78 -10.75 6.28
N LYS A 196 13.51 -10.88 5.89
CA LYS A 196 12.65 -12.06 6.14
C LYS A 196 12.47 -12.38 7.63
N ARG A 197 12.67 -11.39 8.51
CA ARG A 197 12.49 -11.51 9.96
C ARG A 197 11.21 -10.83 10.43
N ARG A 198 10.70 -11.24 11.59
CA ARG A 198 9.60 -10.56 12.29
C ARG A 198 10.20 -9.52 13.22
N GLU A 199 10.39 -8.32 12.71
CA GLU A 199 10.99 -7.21 13.45
C GLU A 199 10.37 -5.87 13.05
N ALA A 200 10.64 -4.83 13.83
CA ALA A 200 10.19 -3.47 13.52
C ALA A 200 11.14 -2.84 12.50
N SER A 201 10.94 -3.19 11.23
CA SER A 201 11.68 -2.68 10.08
C SER A 201 10.77 -2.62 8.85
N GLU A 202 11.21 -1.86 7.86
CA GLU A 202 10.60 -1.80 6.52
C GLU A 202 11.73 -1.81 5.48
N ASP A 203 11.64 -2.73 4.53
CA ASP A 203 12.67 -3.07 3.54
C ASP A 203 14.09 -3.20 4.08
N GLY A 204 14.19 -3.78 5.26
CA GLY A 204 15.45 -4.02 5.96
C GLY A 204 16.05 -2.79 6.63
N PHE A 205 15.38 -1.63 6.58
CA PHE A 205 15.73 -0.47 7.38
C PHE A 205 15.07 -0.56 8.77
N PRO A 206 15.83 -0.37 9.87
CA PRO A 206 15.24 -0.27 11.19
C PRO A 206 14.21 0.87 11.25
N ILE A 207 13.09 0.68 11.96
CA ILE A 207 11.99 1.66 12.02
C ILE A 207 12.41 3.04 12.56
N ALA A 208 13.57 3.12 13.23
CA ALA A 208 14.18 4.39 13.66
C ALA A 208 14.49 5.33 12.47
N ILE A 209 14.78 4.79 11.28
CA ILE A 209 15.00 5.57 10.07
C ILE A 209 13.70 6.25 9.63
N SER A 210 12.59 5.52 9.63
CA SER A 210 11.25 6.05 9.33
C SER A 210 10.88 7.20 10.27
N LYS A 211 11.14 7.04 11.57
CA LYS A 211 10.91 8.10 12.58
C LYS A 211 11.73 9.36 12.25
N ALA A 212 13.00 9.19 11.86
CA ALA A 212 13.85 10.32 11.49
C ALA A 212 13.37 11.00 10.20
N ILE A 213 12.86 10.25 9.21
CA ILE A 213 12.27 10.79 7.98
C ILE A 213 11.00 11.58 8.31
N ILE A 214 10.10 11.04 9.12
CA ILE A 214 8.86 11.70 9.55
C ILE A 214 9.17 13.02 10.28
N GLN A 215 10.18 13.03 11.16
CA GLN A 215 10.58 14.26 11.83
C GLN A 215 11.12 15.30 10.85
N GLN A 216 11.98 14.90 9.91
CA GLN A 216 12.50 15.81 8.87
C GLN A 216 11.38 16.38 7.98
N LEU A 217 10.37 15.56 7.66
CA LEU A 217 9.20 16.02 6.89
C LEU A 217 8.38 17.04 7.68
N ARG A 218 8.19 16.84 9.00
CA ARG A 218 7.51 17.80 9.87
C ARG A 218 8.24 19.13 9.94
N ASP A 219 9.55 19.06 10.16
CA ASP A 219 10.42 20.24 10.20
C ASP A 219 10.38 20.98 8.85
N LEU A 220 10.34 20.27 7.72
CA LEU A 220 10.27 20.89 6.40
C LEU A 220 9.01 21.75 6.20
N VAL A 221 7.85 21.32 6.74
CA VAL A 221 6.55 21.95 6.45
C VAL A 221 6.00 22.82 7.59
N PHE A 222 6.52 22.70 8.81
CA PHE A 222 6.03 23.48 9.98
C PHE A 222 7.13 24.25 10.74
N ASN A 223 8.34 24.38 10.16
CA ASN A 223 9.37 25.28 10.70
C ASN A 223 9.07 26.77 10.46
#